data_AF-A0A923QHG6-F1
#
_entry.id   AF-A0A923QHG6-F1
#
_cell.length_a   1.000
_cell.length_b   1.000
_cell.length_c   1.000
_cell.angle_alpha   90.00
_cell.angle_beta   90.00
_cell.angle_gamma   90.00
#
_symmetry.space_group_name_H-M   'P 1'
#
loop_
_entity.id
_entity.type
_entity.pdbx_description
1 polymer ?
#
loop_
_entity_poly.entity_id
_entity_poly.type
_entity_poly.pdbx_seq_one_letter_code
_entity_poly.pdbx_strand_id
1 'polypeptide(L)'
;MFFFKRASTPWSASEFEGLPRVTDVDHALYDWALITGGLALVLSRCSARGIERDFKAADTAYRSLRRQSTRGRSISLGLGLINDVRHEVAQFADPGTRDALRRQAERAMPSASPGGASTAMHPA
;
A
#
# COMPACT_ATOMS: atom_id res chain seq x y z
N MET A 1 -13.38 6.46 -53.19
CA MET A 1 -12.99 7.42 -52.13
C MET A 1 -13.71 6.98 -50.85
N PHE A 2 -13.04 6.24 -49.96
CA PHE A 2 -13.67 5.65 -48.77
C PHE A 2 -13.40 6.55 -47.54
N PHE A 3 -14.47 7.09 -46.94
CA PHE A 3 -14.39 7.81 -45.67
C PHE A 3 -14.44 6.82 -44.52
N PHE A 4 -13.30 6.63 -43.83
CA PHE A 4 -13.28 5.94 -42.53
C PHE A 4 -13.84 6.88 -41.47
N LYS A 5 -15.09 6.64 -41.07
CA LYS A 5 -15.70 7.26 -39.89
C LYS A 5 -15.08 6.61 -38.65
N ARG A 6 -14.06 7.25 -38.08
CA ARG A 6 -13.38 6.81 -36.86
C ARG A 6 -14.38 6.90 -35.70
N ALA A 7 -14.99 5.76 -35.32
CA ALA A 7 -15.77 5.67 -34.11
C ALA A 7 -14.84 5.99 -32.94
N SER A 8 -15.04 7.15 -32.31
CA SER A 8 -14.39 7.51 -31.07
C SER A 8 -14.98 6.63 -29.98
N THR A 9 -14.29 5.54 -29.65
CA THR A 9 -14.57 4.78 -28.43
C THR A 9 -14.52 5.78 -27.27
N PRO A 10 -15.59 5.97 -26.49
CA PRO A 10 -15.50 6.78 -25.29
C PRO A 10 -14.44 6.10 -24.40
N TRP A 11 -13.37 6.83 -24.08
CA TRP A 11 -12.39 6.37 -23.12
C TRP A 11 -13.16 6.04 -21.84
N SER A 12 -13.21 4.77 -21.48
CA SER A 12 -13.82 4.35 -20.22
C SER A 12 -13.00 4.95 -19.11
N ALA A 13 -13.63 5.77 -18.28
CA ALA A 13 -13.05 6.25 -17.04
C ALA A 13 -12.45 5.05 -16.29
N SER A 14 -11.19 5.18 -15.91
CA SER A 14 -10.46 4.12 -15.22
C SER A 14 -11.06 3.96 -13.82
N GLU A 15 -11.22 2.73 -13.32
CA GLU A 15 -11.66 2.51 -11.93
C GLU A 15 -10.69 3.12 -10.89
N PHE A 16 -9.50 3.55 -11.35
CA PHE A 16 -8.44 4.20 -10.58
C PHE A 16 -8.48 5.74 -10.65
N GLU A 17 -9.46 6.35 -11.33
CA GLU A 17 -9.54 7.80 -11.55
C GLU A 17 -9.91 8.60 -10.28
N GLY A 18 -10.29 7.92 -9.20
CA GLY A 18 -10.60 8.50 -7.88
C GLY A 18 -9.46 8.50 -6.86
N LEU A 19 -8.21 8.28 -7.29
CA LEU A 19 -7.08 8.31 -6.36
C LEU A 19 -6.82 9.74 -5.86
N PRO A 20 -6.55 9.92 -4.55
CA PRO A 20 -6.33 11.24 -3.96
C PRO A 20 -5.12 11.93 -4.61
N ARG A 21 -5.29 13.20 -5.02
CA ARG A 21 -4.19 14.06 -5.47
C ARG A 21 -3.47 14.61 -4.24
N VAL A 22 -2.16 14.38 -4.17
CA VAL A 22 -1.35 14.75 -3.01
C VAL A 22 -0.98 16.23 -3.11
N THR A 23 -1.52 17.05 -2.21
CA THR A 23 -1.09 18.43 -1.96
C THR A 23 -0.84 18.58 -0.47
N ASP A 24 0.38 18.98 -0.11
CA ASP A 24 0.96 19.10 1.24
C ASP A 24 1.11 17.76 2.01
N VAL A 25 2.35 17.29 2.14
CA VAL A 25 2.64 15.86 2.27
C VAL A 25 2.67 15.41 3.73
N ASP A 26 1.54 14.90 4.21
CA ASP A 26 1.59 13.87 5.25
C ASP A 26 2.29 12.64 4.63
N HIS A 27 3.60 12.51 4.89
CA HIS A 27 4.44 11.46 4.32
C HIS A 27 3.89 10.05 4.57
N ALA A 28 3.11 9.87 5.65
CA ALA A 28 2.42 8.62 5.91
C ALA A 28 1.30 8.35 4.90
N LEU A 29 0.47 9.35 4.58
CA LEU A 29 -0.58 9.23 3.56
C LEU A 29 -0.01 8.99 2.17
N TYR A 30 1.12 9.62 1.84
CA TYR A 30 1.82 9.39 0.59
C TYR A 30 2.29 7.94 0.45
N ASP A 31 2.89 7.37 1.49
CA ASP A 31 3.32 5.96 1.51
C ASP A 31 2.11 5.03 1.32
N TRP A 32 0.98 5.30 1.96
CA TRP A 32 -0.23 4.49 1.80
C TRP A 32 -0.84 4.60 0.39
N ALA A 33 -0.78 5.76 -0.25
CA ALA A 33 -1.19 5.94 -1.63
C ALA A 33 -0.30 5.14 -2.59
N LEU A 34 1.03 5.18 -2.39
CA LEU A 34 1.99 4.38 -3.15
C LEU A 34 1.71 2.88 -2.98
N ILE A 35 1.54 2.41 -1.75
CA ILE A 35 1.24 0.99 -1.47
C ILE A 35 -0.06 0.59 -2.18
N THR A 36 -1.12 1.38 -2.03
CA THR A 36 -2.43 1.05 -2.63
C THR A 36 -2.33 0.97 -4.16
N GLY A 37 -1.65 1.93 -4.80
CA GLY A 37 -1.45 1.94 -6.24
C GLY A 37 -0.58 0.78 -6.74
N GLY A 38 0.53 0.51 -6.03
CA GLY A 38 1.42 -0.61 -6.35
C GLY A 38 0.72 -1.97 -6.27
N LEU A 39 -0.07 -2.20 -5.22
CA LEU A 39 -0.86 -3.42 -5.07
C LEU A 39 -1.92 -3.54 -6.17
N ALA A 40 -2.63 -2.46 -6.51
CA ALA A 40 -3.59 -2.47 -7.61
C ALA A 40 -2.94 -2.89 -8.93
N LEU A 41 -1.74 -2.36 -9.22
CA LEU A 41 -0.98 -2.70 -10.41
C LEU A 41 -0.53 -4.17 -10.43
N VAL A 42 -0.04 -4.70 -9.31
CA VAL A 42 0.34 -6.12 -9.21
C VAL A 42 -0.88 -7.00 -9.44
N LEU A 43 -1.97 -6.75 -8.72
CA LEU A 43 -3.19 -7.56 -8.78
C LEU A 43 -3.88 -7.49 -10.15
N SER A 44 -3.83 -6.34 -10.84
CA SER A 44 -4.43 -6.17 -12.18
C SER A 44 -3.84 -7.09 -13.26
N ARG A 45 -2.63 -7.63 -13.03
CA ARG A 45 -1.94 -8.53 -13.95
C ARG A 45 -2.20 -10.00 -13.66
N CYS A 46 -2.96 -10.31 -12.62
CA CYS A 46 -3.21 -11.66 -12.16
C CYS A 46 -4.66 -12.09 -12.45
N SER A 47 -4.86 -13.36 -12.76
CA SER A 47 -6.21 -13.95 -12.78
C SER A 47 -6.74 -14.10 -11.35
N ALA A 48 -8.07 -14.19 -11.19
CA ALA A 48 -8.68 -14.39 -9.87
C ALA A 48 -8.11 -15.60 -9.09
N ARG A 49 -7.88 -16.72 -9.78
CA ARG A 49 -7.22 -17.91 -9.19
C ARG A 49 -5.76 -17.65 -8.82
N GLY A 50 -5.03 -16.88 -9.62
CA GLY A 50 -3.65 -16.50 -9.30
C GLY A 50 -3.57 -15.60 -8.08
N ILE A 51 -4.53 -14.68 -7.92
CA ILE A 51 -4.63 -13.81 -6.74
C ILE A 51 -4.88 -14.65 -5.48
N GLU A 52 -5.84 -15.57 -5.53
CA GLU A 52 -6.18 -16.42 -4.38
C GLU A 52 -5.02 -17.31 -3.92
N ARG A 53 -4.21 -17.80 -4.87
CA ARG A 53 -3.09 -18.70 -4.60
C ARG A 53 -1.83 -17.97 -4.14
N ASP A 54 -1.45 -16.90 -4.83
CA ASP A 54 -0.11 -16.31 -4.73
C ASP A 54 -0.10 -14.89 -4.11
N PHE A 55 -1.24 -14.19 -4.07
CA PHE A 55 -1.33 -12.77 -3.69
C PHE A 55 -2.46 -12.48 -2.69
N LYS A 56 -2.68 -13.42 -1.76
CA LYS A 56 -3.81 -13.34 -0.82
C LYS A 56 -3.64 -12.19 0.17
N ALA A 57 -2.43 -11.99 0.70
CA ALA A 57 -2.13 -10.87 1.59
C ALA A 57 -2.23 -9.53 0.84
N ALA A 58 -1.72 -9.46 -0.39
CA ALA A 58 -1.82 -8.30 -1.26
C ALA A 58 -3.28 -7.90 -1.55
N ASP A 59 -4.16 -8.85 -1.90
CA ASP A 59 -5.60 -8.57 -2.10
C ASP A 59 -6.26 -8.11 -0.79
N THR A 60 -5.95 -8.77 0.31
CA THR A 60 -6.49 -8.41 1.64
C THR A 60 -6.08 -6.99 2.03
N ALA A 61 -4.81 -6.63 1.82
CA ALA A 61 -4.27 -5.32 2.11
C ALA A 61 -4.89 -4.25 1.20
N TYR A 62 -4.95 -4.49 -0.11
CA TYR A 62 -5.56 -3.57 -1.08
C TYR A 62 -7.02 -3.27 -0.73
N ARG A 63 -7.83 -4.30 -0.46
CA ARG A 63 -9.24 -4.12 -0.06
C ARG A 63 -9.37 -3.37 1.26
N SER A 64 -8.49 -3.63 2.22
CA SER A 64 -8.48 -2.94 3.51
C SER A 64 -8.15 -1.45 3.34
N LEU A 65 -7.09 -1.14 2.60
CA LEU A 65 -6.66 0.23 2.30
C LEU A 65 -7.75 1.00 1.55
N ARG A 66 -8.36 0.39 0.53
CA ARG A 66 -9.47 0.99 -0.21
C ARG A 66 -10.65 1.34 0.70
N ARG A 67 -11.06 0.42 1.57
CA ARG A 67 -12.16 0.65 2.54
C ARG A 67 -11.83 1.74 3.56
N GLN A 68 -10.60 1.80 4.05
CA GLN A 68 -10.16 2.81 5.02
C GLN A 68 -10.11 4.21 4.39
N SER A 69 -9.57 4.30 3.16
CA SER A 69 -9.52 5.53 2.37
C SER A 69 -10.91 6.10 2.08
N THR A 70 -11.87 5.28 1.62
CA THR A 70 -13.24 5.74 1.34
C THR A 70 -13.98 6.23 2.59
N ARG A 71 -13.61 5.74 3.78
CA ARG A 71 -14.27 6.10 5.05
C ARG A 71 -13.60 7.29 5.77
N GLY A 72 -12.56 7.89 5.18
CA GLY A 72 -11.81 8.98 5.82
C GLY A 72 -11.20 8.59 7.17
N ARG A 73 -10.92 7.30 7.40
CA ARG A 73 -10.34 6.81 8.66
C ARG A 73 -8.81 6.89 8.59
N SER A 74 -8.18 6.94 9.76
CA SER A 74 -6.73 6.74 9.87
C SER A 74 -6.34 5.44 9.18
N ILE A 75 -5.39 5.54 8.24
CA ILE A 75 -4.97 4.42 7.40
C ILE A 75 -3.88 3.65 8.13
N SER A 76 -4.12 2.36 8.38
CA SER A 76 -3.14 1.46 8.96
C SER A 76 -3.35 0.00 8.56
N LEU A 77 -2.26 -0.75 8.52
CA LEU A 77 -2.23 -2.20 8.38
C LEU A 77 -1.41 -2.78 9.53
N GLY A 78 -1.76 -3.98 9.99
CA GLY A 78 -0.96 -4.69 11.00
C GLY A 78 0.39 -5.12 10.44
N LEU A 79 1.44 -5.11 11.28
CA LEU A 79 2.81 -5.45 10.88
C LEU A 79 2.93 -6.83 10.21
N GLY A 80 2.18 -7.83 10.71
CA GLY A 80 2.14 -9.16 10.09
C GLY A 80 1.68 -9.11 8.63
N LEU A 81 0.55 -8.44 8.37
CA LEU A 81 0.03 -8.27 7.02
C LEU A 81 0.99 -7.48 6.12
N ILE A 82 1.67 -6.45 6.64
CA ILE A 82 2.67 -5.71 5.88
C ILE A 82 3.83 -6.64 5.46
N ASN A 83 4.30 -7.52 6.35
CA ASN A 83 5.37 -8.46 6.03
C ASN A 83 4.94 -9.51 5.01
N ASP A 84 3.72 -10.05 5.13
CA ASP A 84 3.17 -11.01 4.18
C ASP A 84 3.06 -10.38 2.78
N VAL A 85 2.52 -9.15 2.71
CA VAL A 85 2.44 -8.39 1.45
C VAL A 85 3.83 -8.19 0.85
N ARG A 86 4.82 -7.77 1.65
CA ARG A 86 6.20 -7.58 1.19
C ARG A 86 6.78 -8.85 0.57
N HIS A 87 6.48 -10.01 1.14
CA HIS A 87 6.95 -11.29 0.62
C HIS A 87 6.27 -11.62 -0.72
N GLU A 88 4.93 -11.54 -0.77
CA GLU A 88 4.15 -11.86 -1.98
C GLU A 88 4.53 -10.97 -3.17
N VAL A 89 4.70 -9.65 -2.95
CA VAL A 89 4.91 -8.70 -4.05
C VAL A 89 6.39 -8.37 -4.33
N ALA A 90 7.34 -8.99 -3.62
CA ALA A 90 8.77 -8.63 -3.68
C ALA A 90 9.33 -8.58 -5.10
N GLN A 91 8.91 -9.51 -5.96
CA GLN A 91 9.39 -9.65 -7.34
C GLN A 91 8.58 -8.84 -8.35
N PHE A 92 7.41 -8.33 -7.97
CA PHE A 92 6.43 -7.74 -8.89
C PHE A 92 6.20 -6.26 -8.65
N ALA A 93 6.39 -5.78 -7.42
CA ALA A 93 6.19 -4.39 -7.06
C ALA A 93 7.35 -3.51 -7.57
N ASP A 94 7.02 -2.30 -7.98
CA ASP A 94 8.02 -1.27 -8.30
C ASP A 94 8.84 -0.88 -7.05
N PRO A 95 10.03 -0.28 -7.24
CA PRO A 95 10.89 0.11 -6.12
C PRO A 95 10.20 1.04 -5.11
N GLY A 96 9.36 1.98 -5.58
CA GLY A 96 8.67 2.93 -4.72
C GLY A 96 7.67 2.26 -3.78
N THR A 97 6.90 1.30 -4.30
CA THR A 97 5.99 0.48 -3.49
C THR A 97 6.74 -0.37 -2.46
N ARG A 98 7.87 -0.98 -2.84
CA ARG A 98 8.70 -1.77 -1.91
C ARG A 98 9.29 -0.91 -0.79
N ASP A 99 9.76 0.28 -1.13
CA ASP A 99 10.30 1.23 -0.16
C ASP A 99 9.23 1.76 0.79
N ALA A 100 8.03 2.06 0.28
CA ALA A 100 6.90 2.45 1.11
C ALA A 100 6.49 1.35 2.08
N LEU A 101 6.40 0.09 1.62
CA LEU A 101 6.12 -1.06 2.49
C LEU A 101 7.18 -1.25 3.58
N ARG A 102 8.46 -1.07 3.24
CA ARG A 102 9.57 -1.12 4.20
C ARG A 102 9.41 -0.04 5.27
N ARG A 103 9.21 1.22 4.89
CA ARG A 103 9.01 2.34 5.84
C ARG A 103 7.82 2.10 6.76
N GLN A 104 6.71 1.56 6.24
CA GLN A 104 5.55 1.26 7.06
C GLN A 104 5.80 0.10 8.02
N ALA A 105 6.56 -0.92 7.62
CA ALA A 105 6.99 -1.99 8.52
C ALA A 105 7.86 -1.43 9.66
N GLU A 106 8.82 -0.56 9.34
CA GLU A 106 9.72 0.09 10.33
C GLU A 106 8.93 0.97 11.30
N ARG A 107 7.94 1.74 10.82
CA ARG A 107 7.05 2.55 11.69
C ARG A 107 6.14 1.70 12.58
N ALA A 108 5.75 0.52 12.12
CA ALA A 108 4.89 -0.40 12.87
C ALA A 108 5.67 -1.30 13.85
N MET A 109 7.02 -1.31 13.77
CA MET A 109 7.84 -1.96 14.78
C MET A 109 7.70 -1.18 16.10
N PRO A 110 7.38 -1.84 17.22
CA PRO A 110 7.44 -1.19 18.52
C PRO A 110 8.88 -0.73 18.73
N SER A 111 9.10 0.58 18.82
CA SER A 111 10.38 1.11 19.25
C SER A 111 10.69 0.52 20.61
N ALA A 112 11.65 -0.40 20.68
CA ALA A 112 12.20 -0.85 21.95
C ALA A 112 12.68 0.41 22.67
N SER A 113 11.95 0.84 23.71
CA SER A 113 12.38 1.94 24.57
C SER A 113 13.74 1.57 25.19
N PRO A 114 14.81 2.34 24.96
CA PRO A 114 16.01 2.23 25.79
C PRO A 114 15.73 3.03 27.07
N GLY A 115 14.94 2.45 27.97
CA GLY A 115 14.35 3.16 29.11
C GLY A 115 14.39 2.35 30.40
N GLY A 116 15.56 1.81 30.72
CA GLY A 116 15.85 1.14 31.99
C GLY A 116 17.28 1.43 32.43
N ALA A 117 17.70 2.69 32.36
CA ALA A 117 18.89 3.14 33.06
C ALA A 117 18.60 3.00 34.56
N SER A 118 19.03 1.87 35.13
CA SER A 118 19.07 1.64 36.58
C SER A 118 20.16 2.56 37.15
N THR A 119 19.80 3.83 37.33
CA THR A 119 20.54 4.76 38.20
C THR A 119 20.23 4.36 39.63
N ALA A 120 20.84 3.28 40.11
CA ALA A 120 20.99 3.03 41.53
C ALA A 120 22.13 3.91 42.03
N MET A 121 21.79 5.17 42.29
CA MET A 121 22.60 6.09 43.06
C MET A 121 22.44 5.72 44.54
N HIS A 122 23.50 5.17 45.15
CA HIS A 122 23.77 5.36 46.58
C HIS A 122 23.72 6.88 46.88
N PRO A 123 23.17 7.36 48.02
CA PRO A 123 23.69 7.10 49.37
C PRO A 123 22.56 6.85 50.41
N ALA A 124 22.79 6.36 51.62
CA ALA A 124 23.74 6.80 52.64
C ALA A 124 24.11 5.66 53.60
#